data_AF-A0A6L6V8A8-F1
#
_entry.id   AF-A0A6L6V8A8-F1
#
_cell.length_a   1.000
_cell.length_b   1.000
_cell.length_c   1.000
_cell.angle_alpha   90.00
_cell.angle_beta   90.00
_cell.angle_gamma   90.00
#
_symmetry.space_group_name_H-M   'P 1'
#
loop_
_entity.id
_entity.type
_entity.pdbx_description
1 polymer ?
#
loop_
_entity_poly.entity_id
_entity_poly.type
_entity_poly.pdbx_seq_one_letter_code
_entity_poly.pdbx_strand_id
1 'polypeptide(L)'
;MLYGSKSALDTEESVVYNFNQLERRAKDLIKAGRSADAIKIYLFMADGDQSLDGGYLGERLGICYEAIGDLHAAKYWYGRAVEENPGVRLASAEARVRLGEVSIHGIVDLADK
;
A
#
# COMPACT_ATOMS: atom_id res chain seq x y z
N MET A 1 -15.50 46.54 -12.41
CA MET A 1 -15.27 45.14 -12.84
C MET A 1 -13.77 44.88 -12.75
N LEU A 2 -13.34 44.22 -11.67
CA LEU A 2 -11.93 43.90 -11.46
C LEU A 2 -11.64 42.53 -12.08
N TYR A 3 -10.69 42.52 -13.02
CA TYR A 3 -9.95 41.33 -13.43
C TYR A 3 -9.19 40.79 -12.22
N GLY A 4 -9.33 39.50 -11.93
CA GLY A 4 -8.67 38.86 -10.79
C GLY A 4 -8.44 37.37 -11.01
N SER A 5 -7.26 37.05 -11.54
CA SER A 5 -6.49 35.83 -11.28
C SER A 5 -7.15 34.47 -11.58
N LYS A 6 -7.07 34.00 -12.84
CA LYS A 6 -6.90 32.56 -13.07
C LYS A 6 -5.47 32.20 -12.68
N SER A 7 -5.34 31.48 -11.57
CA SER A 7 -4.08 30.88 -11.13
C SER A 7 -3.58 29.91 -12.21
N ALA A 8 -2.32 30.06 -12.63
CA ALA A 8 -1.65 29.19 -13.59
C ALA A 8 -1.25 27.82 -13.00
N LEU A 9 -2.04 27.31 -12.03
CA LEU A 9 -1.88 26.00 -11.40
C LEU A 9 -3.08 25.08 -11.62
N ASP A 10 -4.17 25.55 -12.25
CA ASP A 10 -5.35 24.72 -12.56
C ASP A 10 -5.15 23.90 -13.85
N THR A 11 -3.96 23.37 -14.06
CA THR A 11 -3.64 22.50 -15.20
C THR A 11 -2.81 21.29 -14.77
N GLU A 12 -3.10 20.74 -13.60
CA GLU A 12 -2.94 19.29 -13.41
C GLU A 12 -4.20 18.63 -13.95
N GLU A 13 -4.07 18.22 -15.20
CA GLU A 13 -4.99 17.34 -15.91
C GLU A 13 -5.43 16.23 -14.95
N SER A 14 -6.67 16.33 -14.44
CA SER A 14 -7.35 15.27 -13.72
C SER A 14 -7.58 14.13 -14.70
N VAL A 15 -6.50 13.40 -14.98
CA VAL A 15 -6.56 12.09 -15.59
C VAL A 15 -7.22 11.24 -14.52
N VAL A 16 -8.54 11.10 -14.61
CA VAL A 16 -9.30 10.18 -13.77
C VAL A 16 -8.72 8.79 -14.03
N TYR A 17 -7.78 8.37 -13.20
CA TYR A 17 -7.09 7.11 -13.37
C TYR A 17 -8.11 5.98 -13.25
N ASN A 18 -8.15 5.11 -14.27
CA ASN A 18 -9.02 3.96 -14.22
C ASN A 18 -8.38 2.90 -13.30
N PHE A 19 -8.95 2.72 -12.11
CA PHE A 19 -8.44 1.77 -11.12
C PHE A 19 -8.38 0.32 -11.61
N ASN A 20 -9.26 -0.09 -12.53
CA ASN A 20 -9.16 -1.43 -13.15
C ASN A 20 -7.95 -1.56 -14.09
N GLN A 21 -7.48 -0.46 -14.67
CA GLN A 21 -6.24 -0.46 -15.45
C GLN A 21 -5.01 -0.48 -14.53
N LEU A 22 -5.03 0.32 -13.46
CA LEU A 22 -3.98 0.32 -12.44
C LEU A 22 -3.83 -1.06 -11.79
N GLU A 23 -4.93 -1.70 -11.41
CA GLU A 23 -4.96 -3.05 -10.83
C GLU A 23 -4.32 -4.10 -11.76
N ARG A 24 -4.70 -4.07 -13.05
CA ARG A 24 -4.10 -4.97 -14.05
C ARG A 24 -2.61 -4.72 -14.19
N ARG A 25 -2.20 -3.45 -14.25
CA ARG A 25 -0.80 -3.08 -14.37
C ARG A 25 0.03 -3.52 -13.17
N ALA A 26 -0.49 -3.33 -11.96
CA ALA A 26 0.18 -3.76 -10.73
C ALA A 26 0.37 -5.29 -10.70
N LYS A 27 -0.65 -6.06 -11.09
CA LYS A 27 -0.55 -7.53 -11.23
C LYS A 27 0.52 -7.96 -12.24
N ASP A 28 0.60 -7.28 -13.39
CA ASP A 28 1.63 -7.59 -14.39
C ASP A 28 3.03 -7.28 -13.89
N LEU A 29 3.20 -6.20 -13.12
CA LEU A 29 4.47 -5.85 -12.48
C LEU A 29 4.88 -6.91 -11.44
N ILE A 30 3.95 -7.39 -10.61
CA ILE A 30 4.22 -8.47 -9.65
C ILE A 30 4.70 -9.72 -10.38
N LYS A 31 3.99 -10.14 -11.44
CA LYS A 31 4.38 -11.32 -12.26
C LYS A 31 5.77 -11.16 -12.88
N ALA A 32 6.16 -9.93 -13.22
CA ALA A 32 7.47 -9.61 -13.75
C ALA A 32 8.56 -9.44 -12.67
N GLY A 33 8.28 -9.73 -11.39
CA GLY A 33 9.22 -9.55 -10.28
C GLY A 33 9.46 -8.09 -9.89
N ARG A 34 8.66 -7.16 -10.41
CA ARG A 34 8.77 -5.71 -10.17
C ARG A 34 7.83 -5.25 -9.06
N SER A 35 7.84 -5.95 -7.92
CA SER A 35 6.97 -5.67 -6.78
C SER A 35 7.14 -4.25 -6.24
N ALA A 36 8.35 -3.69 -6.30
CA ALA A 36 8.63 -2.30 -5.93
C ALA A 36 7.83 -1.26 -6.76
N ASP A 37 7.58 -1.54 -8.04
CA ASP A 37 6.78 -0.66 -8.88
C ASP A 37 5.28 -0.88 -8.67
N ALA A 38 4.86 -2.12 -8.39
CA ALA A 38 3.47 -2.41 -8.02
C ALA A 38 3.04 -1.69 -6.73
N ILE A 39 3.95 -1.58 -5.74
CA ILE A 39 3.72 -0.82 -4.50
C ILE A 39 3.32 0.61 -4.80
N LYS A 40 4.00 1.29 -5.72
CA LYS A 40 3.71 2.69 -6.08
C LYS A 40 2.28 2.85 -6.58
N ILE A 41 1.81 1.90 -7.40
CA ILE A 41 0.43 1.90 -7.91
C ILE A 41 -0.57 1.68 -6.78
N TYR A 42 -0.33 0.71 -5.91
CA TYR A 42 -1.26 0.40 -4.82
C TYR A 42 -1.32 1.50 -3.76
N LEU A 43 -0.21 2.18 -3.46
CA LEU A 43 -0.21 3.36 -2.60
C LEU A 43 -1.00 4.51 -3.23
N PHE A 44 -0.81 4.76 -4.54
CA PHE A 44 -1.58 5.77 -5.24
C PHE A 44 -3.09 5.49 -5.22
N MET A 45 -3.49 4.23 -5.43
CA MET A 45 -4.89 3.82 -5.33
C MET A 45 -5.45 4.00 -3.91
N ALA A 46 -4.66 3.65 -2.89
CA ALA A 46 -5.08 3.78 -1.49
C ALA A 46 -5.22 5.24 -1.03
N ASP A 47 -4.43 6.16 -1.61
CA ASP A 47 -4.51 7.60 -1.34
C ASP A 47 -5.67 8.28 -2.10
N GLY A 48 -5.91 7.86 -3.35
CA GLY A 48 -6.83 8.54 -4.26
C GLY A 48 -8.32 8.23 -4.07
N ASP A 49 -8.68 7.11 -3.43
CA ASP A 49 -10.08 6.74 -3.21
C ASP A 49 -10.31 5.90 -1.94
N GLN A 50 -10.92 6.52 -0.93
CA GLN A 50 -11.28 5.88 0.33
C GLN A 50 -12.42 4.86 0.22
N SER A 51 -13.15 4.82 -0.91
CA SER A 51 -14.21 3.84 -1.17
C SER A 51 -13.67 2.49 -1.68
N LEU A 52 -12.40 2.45 -2.11
CA LEU A 52 -11.74 1.18 -2.40
C LEU A 52 -11.57 0.38 -1.12
N ASP A 53 -11.71 -0.95 -1.24
CA ASP A 53 -11.51 -1.88 -0.12
C ASP A 53 -10.07 -1.75 0.41
N GLY A 54 -9.89 -0.96 1.48
CA GLY A 54 -8.62 -0.79 2.16
C GLY A 54 -8.04 -2.11 2.66
N GLY A 55 -8.91 -3.10 2.93
CA GLY A 55 -8.57 -4.49 3.18
C GLY A 55 -7.84 -5.13 2.01
N TYR A 56 -8.38 -4.97 0.80
CA TYR A 56 -7.80 -5.48 -0.43
C TYR A 56 -6.44 -4.84 -0.74
N LEU A 57 -6.38 -3.51 -0.73
CA LEU A 57 -5.15 -2.79 -1.03
C LEU A 57 -4.08 -3.05 0.02
N GLY A 58 -4.46 -3.15 1.30
CA GLY A 58 -3.56 -3.55 2.38
C GLY A 58 -2.97 -4.94 2.16
N GLU A 59 -3.77 -5.92 1.74
CA GLU A 59 -3.27 -7.27 1.43
C GLU A 59 -2.28 -7.25 0.24
N ARG A 60 -2.61 -6.50 -0.82
CA ARG A 60 -1.73 -6.35 -1.98
C ARG A 60 -0.41 -5.68 -1.63
N LEU A 61 -0.43 -4.65 -0.80
CA LEU A 61 0.76 -3.98 -0.30
C LEU A 61 1.58 -4.93 0.58
N GLY A 62 0.95 -5.66 1.50
CA GLY A 62 1.59 -6.67 2.34
C GLY A 62 2.39 -7.69 1.53
N ILE A 63 1.76 -8.27 0.50
CA ILE A 63 2.41 -9.24 -0.41
C ILE A 63 3.60 -8.61 -1.14
N CYS A 64 3.45 -7.39 -1.66
CA CYS A 64 4.53 -6.75 -2.42
C CYS A 64 5.72 -6.39 -1.53
N TYR A 65 5.49 -5.86 -0.32
CA TYR A 65 6.54 -5.54 0.62
C TYR A 65 7.28 -6.79 1.10
N GLU A 66 6.55 -7.88 1.35
CA GLU A 66 7.15 -9.16 1.70
C GLU A 66 8.05 -9.69 0.58
N ALA A 67 7.61 -9.58 -0.68
CA ALA A 67 8.37 -10.01 -1.85
C ALA A 67 9.67 -9.22 -2.07
N ILE A 68 9.77 -7.98 -1.58
CA ILE A 68 11.01 -7.18 -1.65
C ILE A 68 11.83 -7.24 -0.35
N GLY A 69 11.40 -8.03 0.64
CA GLY A 69 12.10 -8.21 1.91
C GLY A 69 11.87 -7.11 2.95
N ASP A 70 10.98 -6.14 2.70
CA ASP A 70 10.61 -5.15 3.70
C ASP A 70 9.52 -5.72 4.61
N LEU A 71 9.95 -6.54 5.56
CA LEU A 71 9.06 -7.32 6.41
C LEU A 71 8.30 -6.44 7.43
N HIS A 72 8.86 -5.30 7.83
CA HIS A 72 8.18 -4.36 8.72
C HIS A 72 7.00 -3.69 8.03
N ALA A 73 7.20 -3.19 6.80
CA ALA A 73 6.12 -2.64 6.00
C ALA A 73 5.08 -3.71 5.66
N ALA A 74 5.53 -4.93 5.30
CA ALA A 74 4.62 -6.04 5.02
C ALA A 74 3.69 -6.32 6.21
N LYS A 75 4.26 -6.45 7.42
CA LYS A 75 3.52 -6.68 8.66
C LYS A 75 2.49 -5.58 8.93
N TYR A 76 2.87 -4.32 8.73
CA TYR A 76 1.96 -3.18 8.89
C TYR A 76 0.75 -3.29 7.94
N TRP A 77 0.98 -3.54 6.65
CA TRP A 77 -0.06 -3.57 5.65
C TRP A 77 -1.01 -4.77 5.76
N TYR A 78 -0.48 -5.94 6.13
CA TYR A 78 -1.34 -7.08 6.51
C TYR A 78 -2.18 -6.77 7.76
N GLY A 79 -1.64 -6.00 8.72
CA GLY A 79 -2.39 -5.53 9.88
C GLY A 79 -3.58 -4.66 9.52
N ARG A 80 -3.34 -3.64 8.69
CA ARG A 80 -4.39 -2.79 8.13
C ARG A 80 -5.43 -3.61 7.36
N ALA A 81 -4.98 -4.58 6.56
CA ALA A 81 -5.89 -5.41 5.78
C ALA A 81 -6.92 -6.15 6.67
N VAL A 82 -6.45 -6.72 7.78
CA VAL A 82 -7.29 -7.44 8.75
C VAL A 82 -8.23 -6.50 9.49
N GLU A 83 -7.77 -5.30 9.84
CA GLU A 83 -8.58 -4.30 10.57
C GLU A 83 -9.78 -3.81 9.76
N GLU A 84 -9.61 -3.61 8.44
CA GLU A 84 -10.69 -3.12 7.56
C GLU A 84 -11.78 -4.18 7.29
N ASN A 85 -11.41 -5.46 7.18
CA ASN A 85 -12.39 -6.54 6.95
C ASN A 85 -12.04 -7.82 7.73
N PRO A 86 -12.32 -7.85 9.04
CA PRO A 86 -12.06 -9.01 9.88
C PRO A 86 -12.87 -10.22 9.39
N GLY A 87 -12.21 -11.36 9.18
CA GLY A 87 -12.84 -12.62 8.78
C GLY A 87 -12.88 -12.90 7.27
N VAL A 88 -12.62 -11.90 6.42
CA VAL A 88 -12.38 -12.10 4.98
C VAL A 88 -10.90 -12.24 4.68
N ARG A 89 -10.05 -11.45 5.37
CA ARG A 89 -8.60 -11.36 5.12
C ARG A 89 -7.79 -12.41 5.89
N LEU A 90 -8.18 -13.68 5.77
CA LEU A 90 -7.54 -14.80 6.48
C LEU A 90 -6.05 -14.94 6.12
N ALA A 91 -5.69 -14.80 4.84
CA ALA A 91 -4.30 -14.84 4.40
C ALA A 91 -3.46 -13.70 5.01
N SER A 92 -4.02 -12.50 5.10
CA SER A 92 -3.36 -11.38 5.77
C SER A 92 -3.19 -11.61 7.27
N ALA A 93 -4.17 -12.24 7.92
CA ALA A 93 -4.05 -12.62 9.34
C ALA A 93 -2.93 -13.65 9.56
N GLU A 94 -2.88 -14.70 8.73
CA GLU A 94 -1.81 -15.69 8.77
C GLU A 94 -0.43 -15.06 8.51
N ALA A 95 -0.33 -14.17 7.53
CA ALA A 95 0.91 -13.46 7.24
C ALA A 95 1.34 -12.55 8.40
N ARG A 96 0.40 -11.82 9.02
CA ARG A 96 0.67 -10.99 10.21
C ARG A 96 1.21 -11.83 11.38
N VAL A 97 0.65 -13.02 11.60
CA VAL A 97 1.12 -13.96 12.63
C VAL A 97 2.52 -14.48 12.30
N ARG A 98 2.77 -14.90 11.05
CA ARG A 98 4.09 -15.35 10.59
C ARG A 98 5.17 -14.27 10.72
N LEU A 99 4.81 -13.01 10.48
CA LEU A 99 5.69 -11.86 10.69
C LEU A 99 5.72 -11.38 12.15
N GLY A 100 5.14 -12.13 13.09
CA GLY A 100 5.11 -11.81 14.52
C GLY A 100 6.49 -11.51 15.10
N GLU A 101 7.50 -12.27 14.69
CA GLU A 101 8.89 -12.16 15.15
C GLU A 101 9.63 -10.92 14.61
N VAL A 102 9.12 -10.30 13.54
CA VAL A 102 9.66 -9.05 12.99
C VAL A 102 9.40 -7.94 14.00
N SER A 103 10.45 -7.55 14.72
CA SER A 103 10.38 -6.62 15.85
C SER A 103 11.56 -5.65 15.83
N ILE A 104 11.45 -4.58 16.62
CA ILE A 104 12.50 -3.56 16.76
C ILE A 104 13.42 -3.81 17.97
N HIS A 105 13.24 -4.92 18.72
CA HIS A 105 13.98 -5.20 19.97
C HIS A 105 15.50 -5.10 19.78
N GLY A 106 16.05 -5.70 18.72
CA GLY A 106 17.48 -5.60 18.43
C GLY A 106 18.00 -4.19 18.13
N ILE A 107 17.14 -3.23 17.84
CA ILE A 107 17.51 -1.81 17.63
C ILE A 107 17.41 -1.04 18.95
N VAL A 108 16.34 -1.27 19.72
CA VAL A 108 16.10 -0.53 20.97
C VAL A 108 16.93 -1.06 22.14
N ASP A 109 17.20 -2.36 22.22
CA ASP A 109 17.93 -2.99 23.32
C ASP A 109 19.45 -2.70 23.28
N LEU A 110 19.96 -2.15 22.17
CA LEU A 110 21.34 -1.67 22.05
C LEU A 110 21.56 -0.28 22.64
N ALA A 111 20.48 0.44 23.00
CA ALA A 111 20.59 1.80 23.54
C ALA A 111 21.03 1.86 25.01
N ASP A 112 21.14 0.72 25.69
CA ASP A 112 21.41 0.62 27.14
C ASP A 112 22.80 0.00 27.49
N LYS A 113 23.78 0.02 26.58
CA LYS A 113 25.16 -0.46 26.84
C LYS A 113 26.25 0.56 26.54
#